data_AF-A0A967I905-F1
#
_entry.id   AF-A0A967I905-F1
#
_cell.length_a   1.000
_cell.length_b   1.000
_cell.length_c   1.000
_cell.angle_alpha   90.00
_cell.angle_beta   90.00
_cell.angle_gamma   90.00
#
_symmetry.space_group_name_H-M   'P 1'
#
loop_
_entity.id
_entity.type
_entity.pdbx_description
1 polymer ?
#
loop_
_entity_poly.entity_id
_entity_poly.type
_entity_poly.pdbx_seq_one_letter_code
_entity_poly.pdbx_strand_id
1 'polypeptide(L)'
;MFTRRDFFTLTAATAALMGGSGNMVRAAARQEISQEDLLRFDPVGQVTLLHITDIHAQLMPIYFREPSVNLGVGEVTGLPPHITGKDF
;
A
#
# COMPACT_ATOMS: atom_id res chain seq x y z
N MET A 1 32.82 -39.61 -5.92
CA MET A 1 32.45 -38.66 -6.98
C MET A 1 31.16 -37.98 -6.55
N PHE A 2 31.09 -36.65 -6.61
CA PHE A 2 29.82 -35.94 -6.39
C PHE A 2 28.82 -36.35 -7.48
N THR A 3 27.62 -36.76 -7.08
CA THR A 3 26.55 -36.99 -8.05
C THR A 3 25.94 -35.66 -8.47
N ARG A 4 25.25 -35.64 -9.62
CA ARG A 4 24.53 -34.44 -10.08
C ARG A 4 23.54 -33.94 -9.03
N ARG A 5 22.90 -34.87 -8.30
CA ARG A 5 21.97 -34.54 -7.21
C ARG A 5 22.68 -33.85 -6.06
N ASP A 6 23.82 -34.37 -5.62
CA ASP A 6 24.59 -33.76 -4.53
C ASP A 6 25.07 -32.36 -4.88
N PHE A 7 25.48 -32.16 -6.14
CA PHE A 7 25.86 -30.83 -6.63
C PHE A 7 24.69 -29.84 -6.62
N PHE A 8 23.51 -30.25 -7.08
CA PHE A 8 22.31 -29.42 -7.04
C PHE A 8 21.88 -29.10 -5.60
N THR A 9 21.90 -30.08 -4.71
CA THR A 9 21.54 -29.91 -3.30
C THR A 9 22.53 -28.97 -2.58
N LEU A 10 23.83 -29.15 -2.80
CA LEU A 10 24.86 -28.28 -2.21
C LEU A 10 24.76 -26.85 -2.73
N THR A 11 24.47 -26.68 -4.02
CA THR A 11 24.32 -25.35 -4.65
C THR A 11 23.08 -24.63 -4.10
N ALA A 12 21.94 -25.32 -4.00
CA ALA A 12 20.72 -24.75 -3.43
C ALA A 12 20.90 -24.38 -1.94
N ALA A 13 21.53 -25.25 -1.15
CA ALA A 13 21.84 -24.97 0.26
C ALA A 13 22.79 -23.77 0.41
N THR A 14 23.82 -23.69 -0.43
CA THR A 14 24.77 -22.56 -0.42
C THR A 14 24.10 -21.27 -0.87
N ALA A 15 23.23 -21.31 -1.88
CA ALA A 15 22.47 -20.14 -2.33
C ALA A 15 21.46 -19.66 -1.28
N ALA A 16 20.84 -20.56 -0.50
CA ALA A 16 19.98 -20.17 0.61
C ALA A 16 20.77 -19.51 1.75
N LEU A 17 21.96 -20.03 2.07
CA LEU A 17 22.83 -19.50 3.12
C LEU A 17 23.51 -18.19 2.73
N MET A 18 23.91 -18.03 1.47
CA MET A 18 24.63 -16.86 0.95
C MET A 18 23.69 -15.79 0.34
N GLY A 19 22.54 -16.19 -0.21
CA GLY A 19 21.55 -15.31 -0.85
C GLY A 19 20.55 -14.67 0.12
N GLY A 20 20.53 -15.13 1.37
CA GLY A 20 19.72 -14.56 2.46
C GLY A 20 20.31 -13.28 3.07
N SER A 21 21.02 -12.45 2.30
CA SER A 21 21.36 -11.11 2.80
C SER A 21 20.05 -10.37 3.09
N GLY A 22 19.89 -9.79 4.28
CA GLY A 22 18.65 -9.10 4.69
C GLY A 22 18.19 -8.03 3.70
N ASN A 23 19.09 -7.54 2.84
CA ASN A 23 18.78 -6.62 1.74
C ASN A 23 17.94 -7.25 0.62
N MET A 24 18.15 -8.51 0.24
CA MET A 24 17.33 -9.19 -0.76
C MET A 24 15.93 -9.53 -0.23
N VAL A 25 15.84 -9.99 1.03
CA VAL A 25 14.55 -10.22 1.70
C VAL A 25 13.80 -8.90 1.87
N ARG A 26 14.49 -7.83 2.25
CA ARG A 26 13.90 -6.49 2.37
C ARG A 26 13.53 -5.86 1.04
N ALA A 27 14.27 -6.12 -0.03
CA ALA A 27 13.92 -5.70 -1.38
C ALA A 27 12.71 -6.48 -1.91
N ALA A 28 12.62 -7.79 -1.67
CA ALA A 28 11.47 -8.61 -2.01
C ALA A 28 10.22 -8.27 -1.16
N ALA A 29 10.41 -7.79 0.08
CA ALA A 29 9.35 -7.36 0.98
C ALA A 29 8.91 -5.90 0.79
N ARG A 30 9.57 -5.13 -0.10
CA ARG A 30 9.07 -3.81 -0.51
C ARG A 30 7.90 -4.03 -1.46
N GLN A 31 6.70 -4.17 -0.90
CA GLN A 31 5.48 -3.95 -1.64
C GLN A 31 5.33 -2.44 -1.83
N GLU A 32 6.05 -1.88 -2.80
CA GLU A 32 5.77 -0.54 -3.29
C GLU A 32 4.43 -0.59 -4.00
N ILE A 33 3.41 0.06 -3.42
CA ILE A 33 2.12 0.24 -4.08
C ILE A 33 2.33 1.27 -5.19
N SER A 34 2.24 0.84 -6.43
CA SER A 34 2.31 1.73 -7.59
C SER A 34 0.96 2.41 -7.83
N GLN A 35 0.96 3.48 -8.62
CA GLN A 35 -0.29 4.10 -9.08
C GLN A 35 -1.15 3.11 -9.90
N GLU A 36 -0.50 2.23 -10.69
CA GLU A 36 -1.18 1.17 -11.42
C GLU A 36 -1.94 0.25 -10.47
N ASP A 37 -1.33 -0.13 -9.34
CA ASP A 37 -1.97 -0.98 -8.32
C ASP A 37 -3.18 -0.29 -7.70
N LEU A 38 -3.12 1.02 -7.47
CA LEU A 38 -4.25 1.80 -6.95
C LEU A 38 -5.40 1.96 -7.94
N LEU A 39 -5.13 1.86 -9.25
CA LEU A 39 -6.13 2.03 -10.31
C LEU A 39 -6.62 0.69 -10.87
N ARG A 40 -6.07 -0.43 -10.40
CA ARG A 40 -6.39 -1.77 -10.88
C ARG A 40 -7.63 -2.32 -10.19
N PHE A 41 -8.79 -1.93 -10.69
CA PHE A 41 -10.09 -2.44 -10.23
C PHE A 41 -10.69 -3.41 -11.25
N ASP A 42 -11.27 -4.50 -10.76
CA ASP A 42 -12.11 -5.36 -11.58
C ASP A 42 -13.50 -4.71 -11.75
N PRO A 43 -14.10 -4.77 -12.95
CA PRO A 43 -15.45 -4.24 -13.15
C PRO A 43 -16.47 -5.08 -12.38
N VAL A 44 -17.19 -4.45 -11.46
CA VAL A 44 -18.22 -5.11 -10.62
C VAL A 44 -19.65 -4.92 -11.11
N GLY A 45 -19.87 -4.12 -12.16
CA GLY A 45 -21.21 -3.76 -12.63
C GLY A 45 -21.21 -3.11 -14.01
N GLN A 46 -22.33 -2.49 -14.38
CA GLN A 46 -22.54 -1.91 -15.71
C GLN A 46 -22.15 -0.43 -15.80
N VAL A 47 -22.00 0.26 -14.67
CA VAL A 47 -21.75 1.70 -14.60
C VAL A 47 -20.66 1.98 -13.57
N THR A 48 -19.71 2.83 -13.94
CA THR A 48 -18.70 3.40 -13.04
C THR A 48 -18.99 4.87 -12.83
N LEU A 49 -19.29 5.26 -11.58
CA LEU A 49 -19.47 6.67 -11.20
C LEU A 49 -18.14 7.24 -10.69
N LEU A 50 -17.59 8.20 -11.43
CA LEU A 50 -16.40 8.95 -11.03
C LEU A 50 -16.85 10.19 -10.25
N HIS A 51 -16.77 10.15 -8.92
CA HIS A 51 -17.21 11.25 -8.04
C HIS A 51 -16.00 11.99 -7.45
N ILE A 52 -15.94 13.30 -7.71
CA ILE A 52 -14.95 14.23 -7.15
C ILE A 52 -15.66 15.52 -6.76
N THR A 53 -15.32 16.09 -5.60
CA THR A 53 -15.90 17.34 -5.10
C THR A 53 -14.80 18.30 -4.63
N ASP A 54 -15.18 19.57 -4.43
CA ASP A 54 -14.37 20.58 -3.73
C ASP A 54 -12.93 20.73 -4.24
N ILE A 55 -12.72 20.60 -5.55
CA ILE A 55 -11.37 20.78 -6.16
C ILE A 55 -10.85 22.23 -6.01
N HIS A 56 -11.72 23.19 -5.66
CA HIS A 56 -11.36 24.59 -5.45
C HIS A 56 -10.52 25.22 -6.57
N ALA A 57 -10.71 24.77 -7.82
CA ALA A 57 -9.91 25.15 -8.98
C ALA A 57 -8.39 25.03 -8.76
N GLN A 58 -7.94 24.02 -8.01
CA GLN A 58 -6.52 23.72 -7.83
C GLN A 58 -5.94 23.16 -9.13
N LEU A 59 -5.32 24.03 -9.94
CA LEU A 59 -4.78 23.68 -11.26
C LEU A 59 -3.38 23.05 -11.21
N MET A 60 -2.68 23.20 -10.08
CA MET A 60 -1.34 22.68 -9.84
C MET A 60 -1.33 21.79 -8.60
N PRO A 61 -0.44 20.79 -8.51
CA PRO A 61 -0.33 19.95 -7.32
C PRO A 61 -0.01 20.77 -6.06
N ILE A 62 -0.70 20.46 -4.97
CA ILE A 62 -0.47 21.08 -3.66
C ILE A 62 -0.38 20.02 -2.56
N TYR A 63 0.20 20.40 -1.42
CA TYR A 63 0.11 19.62 -0.19
C TYR A 63 -1.15 20.02 0.57
N PHE A 64 -2.09 19.11 0.71
CA PHE A 64 -3.31 19.29 1.50
C PHE A 64 -3.21 18.47 2.78
N ARG A 65 -3.61 19.06 3.91
CA ARG A 65 -3.58 18.41 5.22
C ARG A 65 -4.99 18.40 5.81
N GLU A 66 -5.44 17.22 6.19
CA GLU A 66 -6.68 17.03 6.94
C GLU A 66 -6.65 17.75 8.31
N PRO A 67 -7.82 18.14 8.86
CA PRO A 67 -7.89 18.78 10.16
C PRO A 67 -7.28 17.92 11.28
N SER A 68 -6.53 18.53 12.19
CA SER A 68 -5.98 17.84 13.37
C SER A 68 -7.03 17.54 14.43
N VAL A 69 -8.14 18.30 14.42
CA VAL A 69 -9.23 18.21 15.38
C VAL A 69 -10.52 18.51 14.63
N ASN A 70 -11.48 17.60 14.71
CA ASN A 70 -12.86 17.83 14.26
C ASN A 70 -13.81 17.33 15.36
N LEU A 71 -14.59 18.24 15.96
CA LEU A 71 -15.40 17.93 17.14
C LEU A 71 -16.87 17.75 16.76
N GLY A 72 -17.39 16.55 17.04
CA GLY A 72 -18.83 16.27 16.99
C GLY A 72 -19.45 16.50 18.36
N VAL A 73 -20.65 17.07 18.41
CA VAL A 73 -21.35 17.40 19.66
C VAL A 73 -22.65 16.60 19.77
N GLY A 74 -22.91 16.04 20.95
CA GLY A 74 -24.14 15.28 21.20
C GLY A 74 -24.16 13.97 20.42
N GLU A 75 -25.20 13.76 19.64
CA GLU A 75 -25.42 12.49 18.92
C GLU A 75 -24.38 12.21 17.82
N VAL A 76 -23.63 13.22 17.38
CA VAL A 76 -22.60 13.08 16.32
C VAL A 76 -21.16 13.00 16.85
N THR A 77 -20.98 12.91 18.17
CA THR A 77 -19.65 12.73 18.77
C THR A 77 -19.03 11.40 18.32
N GLY A 78 -17.86 11.46 17.68
CA GLY A 78 -17.11 10.28 17.23
C GLY A 78 -17.66 9.62 15.97
N LEU A 79 -18.61 10.24 15.27
CA LEU A 79 -19.12 9.77 13.99
C LEU A 79 -18.47 10.55 12.84
N PRO A 80 -18.29 9.95 11.65
CA PRO A 80 -17.94 10.72 10.45
C PRO A 80 -18.89 11.91 10.25
N PRO A 81 -18.37 13.12 9.95
CA PRO A 81 -16.98 13.45 9.63
C PRO A 81 -16.10 13.86 10.83
N HIS A 82 -16.59 13.77 12.07
CA HIS A 82 -15.93 14.21 13.30
C HIS A 82 -14.92 13.20 13.87
N ILE A 83 -14.14 12.59 12.98
CA ILE A 83 -13.04 11.66 13.30
C ILE A 83 -11.78 12.18 12.63
N THR A 84 -10.64 12.08 13.33
CA THR A 84 -9.35 12.61 12.85
C THR A 84 -8.19 11.78 13.36
N GLY A 85 -7.06 11.78 12.64
CA GLY A 85 -5.83 11.15 13.10
C GLY A 85 -5.90 9.62 13.01
N LYS A 86 -5.55 8.92 14.10
CA LYS A 86 -5.50 7.44 14.13
C LYS A 86 -6.87 6.77 14.15
N ASP A 87 -7.90 7.53 14.48
CA ASP A 87 -9.28 7.04 14.56
C ASP A 87 -10.01 7.19 13.21
N PHE A 88 -9.38 7.80 12.20
CA PHE A 88 -9.82 7.85 10.80
C PHE A 88 -9.23 6.69 9.99
#